data_AF-A0A7S1Q5V5-F1
#
_entry.id   AF-A0A7S1Q5V5-F1
#
_cell.length_a   1.000
_cell.length_b   1.000
_cell.length_c   1.000
_cell.angle_alpha   90.00
_cell.angle_beta   90.00
_cell.angle_gamma   90.00
#
_symmetry.space_group_name_H-M   'P 1'
#
loop_
_entity.id
_entity.type
_entity.pdbx_description
1 polymer ?
#
loop_
_entity_poly.entity_id
_entity_poly.type
_entity_poly.pdbx_seq_one_letter_code
_entity_poly.pdbx_strand_id
1 'polypeptide(L)'
;MRRLGVRLAKASAATLPGGKAAAAKAVSDEKFGQTCLEYIYEMNRPNAVQKTNKDAEEEMLLAQAVDRLFAIGDSDFHDRLEAQVARGIEALEALPEELRVEACLLNSEMPPLSFRRPSLTPPLSSYDPAFGLDVPANRARIAEYPAVHRIDDDLLENDRDYPLLPPDVVSELNGTVASHLQETHRAARSTIPQTGPMGEAWEAEIALQKRACARQDLLLKLADDPDMAERFDTDEEYRATVLGDAGLAPLAQETAHTGDEACVPQLSAPLHYSQTPKHFARKG
;
A
#
# COMPACT_ATOMS: atom_id res chain seq x y z
N MET A 1 -32.07 -13.03 20.55
CA MET A 1 -31.50 -11.79 21.12
C MET A 1 -31.03 -11.93 22.58
N ARG A 2 -31.87 -12.26 23.58
CA ARG A 2 -31.45 -12.28 25.01
C ARG A 2 -30.46 -13.37 25.46
N ARG A 3 -30.25 -14.43 24.67
CA ARG A 3 -29.36 -15.57 25.05
C ARG A 3 -27.92 -15.42 24.58
N LEU A 4 -27.61 -14.46 23.70
CA LEU A 4 -26.26 -14.16 23.22
C LEU A 4 -25.48 -13.28 24.21
N GLY A 5 -26.13 -12.29 24.83
CA GLY A 5 -25.49 -11.41 25.82
C GLY A 5 -25.02 -12.11 27.09
N VAL A 6 -25.68 -13.21 27.50
CA VAL A 6 -25.32 -13.96 28.73
C VAL A 6 -24.08 -14.83 28.53
N ARG A 7 -23.74 -15.22 27.29
CA ARG A 7 -22.60 -16.12 27.02
C ARG A 7 -21.27 -15.37 26.84
N LEU A 8 -21.30 -14.13 26.32
CA LEU A 8 -20.11 -13.28 26.18
C LEU A 8 -19.58 -12.76 27.53
N ALA A 9 -20.47 -12.43 28.47
CA ALA A 9 -20.07 -12.01 29.82
C ALA A 9 -19.38 -13.11 30.65
N LYS A 10 -19.57 -14.39 30.28
CA LYS A 10 -18.96 -15.53 30.96
C LYS A 10 -17.55 -15.85 30.44
N ALA A 11 -17.21 -15.43 29.22
CA ALA A 11 -15.90 -15.67 28.61
C ALA A 11 -14.83 -14.68 29.09
N SER A 12 -15.21 -13.45 29.46
CA SER A 12 -14.26 -12.44 29.97
C SER A 12 -13.88 -12.61 31.45
N ALA A 13 -14.58 -13.46 32.19
CA ALA A 13 -14.33 -13.67 33.62
C ALA A 13 -13.17 -14.64 33.93
N ALA A 14 -12.59 -15.30 32.92
CA ALA A 14 -11.66 -16.41 33.14
C ALA A 14 -10.16 -16.07 32.97
N THR A 15 -9.79 -14.85 32.55
CA THR A 15 -8.44 -14.56 32.03
C THR A 15 -7.56 -13.60 32.84
N LEU A 16 -7.89 -13.27 34.10
CA LEU A 16 -6.98 -12.47 34.94
C LEU A 16 -6.95 -12.97 36.40
N PRO A 17 -5.79 -13.41 36.93
CA PRO A 17 -5.65 -13.74 38.34
C PRO A 17 -5.52 -12.42 39.12
N GLY A 18 -6.57 -12.06 39.86
CA GLY A 18 -6.56 -10.91 40.79
C GLY A 18 -7.83 -10.05 40.81
N GLY A 19 -8.72 -10.19 39.83
CA GLY A 19 -9.92 -9.34 39.69
C GLY A 19 -11.19 -9.84 40.36
N LYS A 20 -11.14 -10.38 41.58
CA LYS A 20 -12.38 -10.66 42.36
C LYS A 20 -12.84 -9.39 43.08
N ALA A 21 -13.40 -8.42 42.34
CA ALA A 21 -14.37 -7.41 42.81
C ALA A 21 -14.54 -6.25 41.80
N ALA A 22 -15.02 -6.54 40.60
CA ALA A 22 -15.68 -5.54 39.76
C ALA A 22 -16.72 -6.24 38.87
N ALA A 23 -17.66 -6.93 39.51
CA ALA A 23 -18.85 -7.40 38.82
C ALA A 23 -19.65 -6.20 38.32
N ALA A 24 -19.68 -6.03 37.00
CA ALA A 24 -20.77 -5.44 36.23
C ALA A 24 -21.28 -4.06 36.68
N LYS A 25 -20.51 -3.01 36.41
CA LYS A 25 -21.17 -1.78 35.95
C LYS A 25 -21.50 -2.05 34.49
N ALA A 26 -22.76 -2.38 34.19
CA ALA A 26 -23.24 -2.40 32.81
C ALA A 26 -23.03 -0.99 32.26
N VAL A 27 -21.91 -0.77 31.59
CA VAL A 27 -21.69 0.41 30.78
C VAL A 27 -22.77 0.33 29.71
N SER A 28 -23.65 1.33 29.64
CA SER A 28 -24.65 1.38 28.58
C SER A 28 -23.93 1.30 27.24
N ASP A 29 -24.54 0.64 26.25
CA ASP A 29 -23.93 0.46 24.92
C ASP A 29 -23.47 1.81 24.34
N GLU A 30 -24.17 2.90 24.66
CA GLU A 30 -23.78 4.27 24.32
C GLU A 30 -22.45 4.73 24.93
N LYS A 31 -22.19 4.45 26.21
CA LYS A 31 -20.92 4.79 26.86
C LYS A 31 -19.77 3.92 26.33
N PHE A 32 -20.06 2.68 25.96
CA PHE A 32 -19.09 1.83 25.28
C PHE A 32 -18.78 2.38 23.89
N GLY A 33 -19.82 2.75 23.11
CA GLY A 33 -19.68 3.41 21.82
C GLY A 33 -18.85 4.70 21.91
N GLN A 34 -19.10 5.54 22.91
CA GLN A 34 -18.30 6.75 23.17
C GLN A 34 -16.81 6.41 23.43
N THR A 35 -16.54 5.38 24.24
CA THR A 35 -15.17 4.93 24.52
C THR A 35 -14.49 4.42 23.25
N CYS A 36 -15.22 3.73 22.35
CA CYS A 36 -14.70 3.30 21.07
C CYS A 36 -14.38 4.50 20.15
N LEU A 37 -15.22 5.53 20.12
CA LEU A 37 -14.94 6.75 19.35
C LEU A 37 -13.69 7.46 19.85
N GLU A 38 -13.51 7.53 21.18
CA GLU A 38 -12.30 8.09 21.79
C GLU A 38 -11.04 7.27 21.45
N TYR A 39 -11.17 5.95 21.29
CA TYR A 39 -10.07 5.07 20.88
C TYR A 39 -9.72 5.22 19.38
N ILE A 40 -10.73 5.42 18.52
CA ILE A 40 -10.53 5.61 17.08
C ILE A 40 -9.89 6.98 16.78
N TYR A 41 -10.16 7.99 17.61
CA TYR A 41 -9.65 9.34 17.39
C TYR A 41 -8.14 9.46 17.64
N GLU A 42 -7.38 9.72 16.57
CA GLU A 42 -5.95 10.01 16.67
C GLU A 42 -5.69 11.48 17.03
N MET A 43 -4.90 11.71 18.08
CA MET A 43 -4.52 13.05 18.53
C MET A 43 -3.11 13.43 18.07
N ASN A 44 -2.97 14.58 17.41
CA ASN A 44 -1.66 15.18 17.16
C ASN A 44 -1.07 15.73 18.45
N ARG A 45 -0.06 15.05 19.00
CA ARG A 45 0.59 15.40 20.28
C ARG A 45 1.86 16.22 20.07
N PRO A 46 2.20 17.14 21.00
CA PRO A 46 3.47 17.84 20.96
C PRO A 46 4.64 16.89 21.23
N ASN A 47 5.83 17.31 20.80
CA ASN A 47 7.09 16.59 21.07
C ASN A 47 7.28 16.34 22.57
N ALA A 48 7.81 15.16 22.90
CA ALA A 48 7.98 14.70 24.28
C ALA A 48 8.81 15.68 25.13
N VAL A 49 8.37 15.94 26.37
CA VAL A 49 9.06 16.87 27.28
C VAL A 49 10.39 16.32 27.80
N GLN A 50 10.58 15.01 27.86
CA GLN A 50 11.84 14.45 28.34
C GLN A 50 12.98 14.42 27.30
N LYS A 51 12.70 14.63 26.00
CA LYS A 51 13.71 14.51 24.94
C LYS A 51 14.76 15.63 25.01
N THR A 52 16.03 15.27 25.06
CA THR A 52 17.15 16.24 25.02
C THR A 52 17.69 16.41 23.60
N ASN A 53 18.46 17.48 23.36
CA ASN A 53 19.08 17.70 22.05
C ASN A 53 20.07 16.59 21.70
N LYS A 54 20.83 16.10 22.70
CA LYS A 54 21.78 15.01 22.51
C LYS A 54 21.10 13.72 22.06
N ASP A 55 19.99 13.33 22.70
CA ASP A 55 19.25 12.12 22.30
C ASP A 55 18.70 12.25 20.87
N ALA A 56 18.21 13.44 20.50
CA ALA A 56 17.73 13.72 19.16
C ALA A 56 18.84 13.64 18.10
N GLU A 57 20.03 14.13 18.41
CA GLU A 57 21.21 14.04 17.54
C GLU A 57 21.69 12.59 17.38
N GLU A 58 21.72 11.81 18.48
CA GLU A 58 22.10 10.39 18.44
C GLU A 58 21.10 9.55 17.61
N GLU A 59 19.80 9.81 17.75
CA GLU A 59 18.77 9.18 16.90
C GLU A 59 18.95 9.54 15.41
N MET A 60 19.28 10.80 15.10
CA MET A 60 19.52 11.24 13.73
C MET A 60 20.75 10.53 13.12
N LEU A 61 21.83 10.40 13.88
CA LEU A 61 23.03 9.67 13.44
C LEU A 61 22.74 8.18 13.22
N LEU A 62 21.92 7.58 14.09
CA LEU A 62 21.51 6.20 13.95
C LEU A 62 20.67 6.01 12.68
N ALA A 63 19.70 6.88 12.41
CA ALA A 63 18.90 6.85 11.19
C ALA A 63 19.80 6.90 9.93
N GLN A 64 20.77 7.82 9.89
CA GLN A 64 21.72 7.91 8.78
C GLN A 64 22.61 6.67 8.61
N ALA A 65 22.98 6.01 9.71
CA ALA A 65 23.72 4.76 9.64
C ALA A 65 22.87 3.62 9.07
N VAL A 66 21.60 3.57 9.44
CA VAL A 66 20.62 2.60 8.95
C VAL A 66 20.34 2.83 7.46
N ASP A 67 20.15 4.07 7.02
CA ASP A 67 19.92 4.40 5.60
C ASP A 67 21.10 3.98 4.72
N ARG A 68 22.34 4.23 5.18
CA ARG A 68 23.55 3.76 4.47
C ARG A 68 23.65 2.24 4.37
N LEU A 69 23.17 1.53 5.39
CA LEU A 69 23.15 0.06 5.36
C LEU A 69 22.12 -0.45 4.34
N PHE A 70 20.93 0.16 4.30
CA PHE A 70 19.88 -0.24 3.35
C PHE A 70 20.20 0.14 1.91
N ALA A 71 20.87 1.28 1.69
CA ALA A 71 21.30 1.73 0.37
C ALA A 71 22.01 0.64 -0.45
N ILE A 72 22.93 -0.10 0.17
CA ILE A 72 23.68 -1.19 -0.48
C ILE A 72 22.73 -2.33 -0.89
N GLY A 73 21.78 -2.69 -0.02
CA GLY A 73 20.81 -3.74 -0.31
C GLY A 73 19.81 -3.34 -1.39
N ASP A 74 19.38 -2.08 -1.38
CA ASP A 74 18.39 -1.55 -2.32
C ASP A 74 18.98 -1.40 -3.73
N SER A 75 20.22 -0.95 -3.87
CA SER A 75 20.91 -0.90 -5.18
C SER A 75 21.10 -2.30 -5.77
N ASP A 76 21.59 -3.25 -4.96
CA ASP A 76 21.77 -4.64 -5.36
C ASP A 76 20.44 -5.28 -5.78
N PHE A 77 19.35 -4.97 -5.07
CA PHE A 77 18.02 -5.47 -5.40
C PHE A 77 17.51 -4.87 -6.70
N HIS A 78 17.70 -3.57 -6.90
CA HIS A 78 17.31 -2.87 -8.11
C HIS A 78 18.00 -3.46 -9.35
N ASP A 79 19.34 -3.58 -9.32
CA ASP A 79 20.12 -4.13 -10.43
C ASP A 79 19.70 -5.56 -10.78
N ARG A 80 19.42 -6.39 -9.75
CA ARG A 80 18.95 -7.77 -9.95
C ARG A 80 17.55 -7.80 -10.57
N LEU A 81 16.66 -6.90 -10.15
CA LEU A 81 15.32 -6.80 -10.70
C LEU A 81 15.37 -6.36 -12.16
N GLU A 82 16.17 -5.35 -12.49
CA GLU A 82 16.36 -4.89 -13.87
C GLU A 82 16.92 -6.02 -14.76
N ALA A 83 17.94 -6.73 -14.30
CA ALA A 83 18.50 -7.87 -15.02
C ALA A 83 17.48 -9.01 -15.22
N GLN A 84 16.60 -9.25 -14.23
CA GLN A 84 15.54 -10.24 -14.33
C GLN A 84 14.46 -9.82 -15.35
N VAL A 85 14.08 -8.54 -15.35
CA VAL A 85 13.12 -7.98 -16.32
C VAL A 85 13.69 -8.07 -17.73
N ALA A 86 14.95 -7.66 -17.94
CA ALA A 86 15.61 -7.74 -19.25
C ALA A 86 15.61 -9.18 -19.80
N ARG A 87 15.98 -10.16 -18.98
CA ARG A 87 15.92 -11.59 -19.36
C ARG A 87 14.49 -12.06 -19.65
N GLY A 88 13.50 -11.54 -18.93
CA GLY A 88 12.09 -11.82 -19.18
C GLY A 88 11.65 -11.32 -20.56
N ILE A 89 12.05 -10.10 -20.93
CA ILE A 89 11.77 -9.50 -22.25
C ILE A 89 12.45 -10.32 -23.35
N GLU A 90 13.74 -10.62 -23.23
CA GLU A 90 14.48 -11.44 -24.20
C GLU A 90 13.83 -12.82 -24.40
N ALA A 91 13.36 -13.44 -23.32
CA ALA A 91 12.68 -14.73 -23.40
C ALA A 91 11.32 -14.64 -24.12
N LEU A 92 10.56 -13.56 -23.90
CA LEU A 92 9.28 -13.33 -24.59
C LEU A 92 9.47 -13.03 -26.09
N GLU A 93 10.49 -12.26 -26.44
CA GLU A 93 10.83 -11.94 -27.83
C GLU A 93 11.31 -13.17 -28.62
N ALA A 94 11.93 -14.14 -27.96
CA ALA A 94 12.36 -15.40 -28.55
C ALA A 94 11.22 -16.38 -28.85
N LEU A 95 10.03 -16.18 -28.26
CA LEU A 95 8.87 -17.04 -28.51
C LEU A 95 8.22 -16.74 -29.87
N PRO A 96 7.64 -17.77 -30.54
CA PRO A 96 6.71 -17.58 -31.66
C PRO A 96 5.54 -16.69 -31.25
N GLU A 97 4.99 -15.94 -32.20
CA GLU A 97 3.94 -14.95 -31.97
C GLU A 97 2.71 -15.55 -31.28
N GLU A 98 2.29 -16.75 -31.68
CA GLU A 98 1.10 -17.40 -31.12
C GLU A 98 1.27 -17.76 -29.63
N LEU A 99 2.46 -18.22 -29.25
CA LEU A 99 2.78 -18.55 -27.85
C LEU A 99 3.04 -17.30 -27.01
N ARG A 100 3.48 -16.22 -27.65
CA ARG A 100 3.71 -14.94 -26.97
C ARG A 100 2.41 -14.33 -26.47
N VAL A 101 1.33 -14.40 -27.25
CA VAL A 101 0.02 -13.89 -26.82
C VAL A 101 -0.46 -14.59 -25.56
N GLU A 102 -0.37 -15.93 -25.50
CA GLU A 102 -0.75 -16.71 -24.32
C GLU A 102 0.18 -16.45 -23.13
N ALA A 103 1.50 -16.36 -23.36
CA ALA A 103 2.48 -16.09 -22.32
C ALA A 103 2.38 -14.66 -21.71
N CYS A 104 1.83 -13.70 -22.46
CA CYS A 104 1.56 -12.34 -21.98
C CYS A 104 0.30 -12.25 -21.11
N LEU A 105 -0.54 -13.28 -21.06
CA LEU A 105 -1.68 -13.32 -20.15
C LEU A 105 -1.19 -13.56 -18.72
N LEU A 106 -1.72 -12.78 -17.77
CA LEU A 106 -1.38 -12.94 -16.36
C LEU A 106 -1.91 -14.29 -15.86
N ASN A 107 -1.01 -15.12 -15.29
CA ASN A 107 -1.44 -16.28 -14.53
C ASN A 107 -2.18 -15.81 -13.27
N SER A 108 -3.49 -16.03 -13.22
CA SER A 108 -4.37 -15.58 -12.14
C SER A 108 -4.40 -16.53 -10.94
N GLU A 109 -3.72 -17.68 -11.01
CA GLU A 109 -3.64 -18.61 -9.89
C GLU A 109 -2.81 -18.01 -8.74
N MET A 110 -3.44 -17.87 -7.57
CA MET A 110 -2.74 -17.47 -6.35
C MET A 110 -1.82 -18.60 -5.85
N PRO A 111 -0.76 -18.28 -5.09
CA PRO A 111 0.03 -19.29 -4.40
C PRO A 111 -0.87 -20.26 -3.60
N PRO A 112 -0.62 -21.58 -3.67
CA PRO A 112 -1.45 -22.55 -2.99
C PRO A 112 -1.38 -22.39 -1.48
N LEU A 113 -2.38 -22.89 -0.73
CA LEU A 113 -2.38 -22.82 0.74
C LEU A 113 -1.20 -23.53 1.41
N SER A 114 -0.49 -24.40 0.68
CA SER A 114 0.75 -25.03 1.12
C SER A 114 1.97 -24.13 1.00
N PHE A 115 1.89 -23.01 0.29
CA PHE A 115 2.94 -22.01 0.20
C PHE A 115 3.10 -21.34 1.55
N ARG A 116 4.21 -21.64 2.24
CA ARG A 116 4.41 -21.21 3.62
C ARG A 116 5.14 -19.88 3.66
N ARG A 117 4.62 -18.96 4.48
CA ARG A 117 5.36 -17.77 4.88
C ARG A 117 6.66 -18.18 5.60
N PRO A 118 7.81 -17.57 5.27
CA PRO A 118 9.04 -17.75 6.04
C PRO A 118 8.79 -17.48 7.52
N SER A 119 9.17 -18.42 8.37
CA SER A 119 8.97 -18.36 9.82
C SER A 119 10.30 -18.11 10.51
N LEU A 120 10.27 -17.40 11.65
CA LEU A 120 11.48 -17.07 12.41
C LEU A 120 12.26 -18.32 12.84
N THR A 121 11.55 -19.40 13.15
CA THR A 121 12.14 -20.69 13.53
C THR A 121 11.75 -21.79 12.55
N PRO A 122 12.61 -22.80 12.37
CA PRO A 122 12.25 -23.97 11.58
C PRO A 122 11.10 -24.75 12.24
N PRO A 123 10.30 -25.49 11.46
CA PRO A 123 9.25 -26.33 12.01
C PRO A 123 9.85 -27.44 12.88
N LEU A 124 9.21 -27.70 14.02
CA LEU A 124 9.58 -28.83 14.88
C LEU A 124 9.11 -30.15 14.26
N SER A 125 9.88 -31.22 14.48
CA SER A 125 9.52 -32.57 14.03
C SER A 125 8.24 -33.04 14.71
N SER A 126 7.27 -33.50 13.92
CA SER A 126 6.02 -34.13 14.40
C SER A 126 5.19 -33.24 15.33
N TYR A 127 5.28 -31.92 15.18
CA TYR A 127 4.44 -30.99 15.93
C TYR A 127 3.06 -30.85 15.28
N ASP A 128 2.06 -31.48 15.88
CA ASP A 128 0.67 -31.11 15.69
C ASP A 128 0.30 -29.93 16.61
N PRO A 129 -0.72 -29.12 16.28
CA PRO A 129 -1.14 -27.99 17.13
C PRO A 129 -1.29 -28.42 18.60
N ALA A 130 -0.48 -27.81 19.47
CA ALA A 130 -0.41 -28.12 20.89
C ALA A 130 -0.23 -29.63 21.21
N PHE A 131 0.56 -30.35 20.40
CA PHE A 131 0.81 -31.80 20.53
C PHE A 131 -0.47 -32.65 20.59
N GLY A 132 -1.47 -32.27 19.79
CA GLY A 132 -2.74 -33.01 19.69
C GLY A 132 -3.83 -32.54 20.66
N LEU A 133 -3.58 -31.51 21.48
CA LEU A 133 -4.62 -30.87 22.26
C LEU A 133 -5.52 -30.02 21.34
N ASP A 134 -6.63 -30.62 20.91
CA ASP A 134 -7.58 -29.95 20.03
C ASP A 134 -8.59 -29.09 20.80
N VAL A 135 -8.68 -27.82 20.41
CA VAL A 135 -9.72 -26.89 20.83
C VAL A 135 -10.50 -26.47 19.59
N PRO A 136 -11.62 -27.15 19.25
CA PRO A 136 -12.35 -26.91 18.00
C PRO A 136 -12.81 -25.47 17.80
N ALA A 137 -13.09 -24.74 18.89
CA ALA A 137 -13.48 -23.33 18.84
C ALA A 137 -12.43 -22.43 18.19
N ASN A 138 -11.13 -22.76 18.33
CA ASN A 138 -10.03 -21.96 17.80
C ASN A 138 -9.71 -22.26 16.33
N ARG A 139 -10.25 -23.35 15.77
CA ARG A 139 -10.09 -23.72 14.35
C ARG A 139 -11.20 -23.16 13.47
N ALA A 140 -12.19 -22.49 14.06
CA ALA A 140 -13.27 -21.86 13.33
C ALA A 140 -12.71 -20.80 12.38
N ARG A 141 -13.09 -20.88 11.10
CA ARG A 141 -12.79 -19.84 10.12
C ARG A 141 -13.73 -18.65 10.38
N ILE A 142 -13.16 -17.47 10.51
CA ILE A 142 -13.90 -16.23 10.75
C ILE A 142 -13.94 -15.45 9.42
N ALA A 143 -15.04 -14.74 9.18
CA ALA A 143 -15.14 -13.87 8.02
C ALA A 143 -14.19 -12.67 8.13
N GLU A 144 -13.69 -12.20 7.00
CA GLU A 144 -12.88 -10.99 6.89
C GLU A 144 -13.75 -9.72 6.98
N TYR A 145 -13.20 -8.64 7.51
CA TYR A 145 -13.86 -7.32 7.56
C TYR A 145 -12.86 -6.20 7.20
N PRO A 146 -13.23 -5.24 6.34
CA PRO A 146 -14.49 -5.15 5.61
C PRO A 146 -14.65 -6.29 4.59
N ALA A 147 -15.88 -6.59 4.18
CA ALA A 147 -16.10 -7.48 3.05
C ALA A 147 -15.49 -6.80 1.80
N VAL A 148 -14.57 -7.51 1.13
CA VAL A 148 -13.89 -6.99 -0.05
C VAL A 148 -14.88 -6.99 -1.20
N HIS A 149 -15.09 -5.81 -1.78
CA HIS A 149 -15.84 -5.60 -3.01
C HIS A 149 -14.95 -4.86 -3.99
N ARG A 150 -14.78 -5.42 -5.18
CA ARG A 150 -14.03 -4.84 -6.28
C ARG A 150 -14.98 -4.31 -7.33
N ILE A 151 -14.49 -3.38 -8.13
CA ILE A 151 -15.31 -2.67 -9.13
C ILE A 151 -15.76 -3.63 -10.24
N ASP A 152 -15.02 -4.71 -10.48
CA ASP A 152 -15.35 -5.75 -11.45
C ASP A 152 -16.23 -6.89 -10.89
N ASP A 153 -16.59 -6.88 -9.60
CA ASP A 153 -17.44 -7.93 -9.03
C ASP A 153 -18.85 -7.92 -9.66
N ASP A 154 -19.37 -6.75 -10.05
CA ASP A 154 -20.66 -6.64 -10.76
C ASP A 154 -20.60 -7.25 -12.17
N LEU A 155 -19.43 -7.20 -12.82
CA LEU A 155 -19.22 -7.80 -14.15
C LEU A 155 -19.12 -9.32 -14.06
N LEU A 156 -18.47 -9.83 -13.01
CA LEU A 156 -18.37 -11.27 -12.74
C LEU A 156 -19.77 -11.92 -12.59
N GLU A 157 -20.73 -11.21 -12.03
CA GLU A 157 -22.09 -11.74 -11.81
C GLU A 157 -22.98 -11.68 -13.05
N ASN A 158 -22.76 -10.72 -13.96
CA ASN A 158 -23.69 -10.38 -15.03
C ASN A 158 -23.18 -10.70 -16.44
N ASP A 159 -21.85 -10.76 -16.66
CA ASP A 159 -21.25 -11.01 -17.96
C ASP A 159 -20.78 -12.46 -18.11
N ARG A 160 -21.15 -13.09 -19.23
CA ARG A 160 -20.82 -14.49 -19.52
C ARG A 160 -19.39 -14.69 -19.98
N ASP A 161 -18.78 -13.64 -20.51
CA ASP A 161 -17.47 -13.73 -21.14
C ASP A 161 -16.34 -13.34 -20.18
N TYR A 162 -16.63 -12.95 -18.93
CA TYR A 162 -15.62 -12.68 -17.90
C TYR A 162 -14.68 -13.89 -17.69
N PRO A 163 -13.35 -13.71 -17.71
CA PRO A 163 -12.59 -12.45 -17.66
C PRO A 163 -12.26 -11.82 -19.03
N LEU A 164 -12.71 -12.40 -20.15
CA LEU A 164 -12.43 -11.95 -21.52
C LEU A 164 -13.50 -10.94 -22.00
N LEU A 165 -13.46 -9.74 -21.43
CA LEU A 165 -14.41 -8.67 -21.73
C LEU A 165 -14.07 -7.94 -23.04
N PRO A 166 -15.07 -7.43 -23.78
CA PRO A 166 -14.84 -6.63 -24.98
C PRO A 166 -14.34 -5.20 -24.64
N PRO A 167 -13.63 -4.51 -25.56
CA PRO A 167 -12.98 -3.23 -25.27
C PRO A 167 -13.91 -2.09 -24.85
N ASP A 168 -15.15 -2.08 -25.35
CA ASP A 168 -16.19 -1.11 -25.02
C ASP A 168 -16.61 -1.20 -23.55
N VAL A 169 -16.80 -2.42 -23.03
CA VAL A 169 -17.09 -2.66 -21.61
C VAL A 169 -15.91 -2.24 -20.73
N VAL A 170 -14.68 -2.54 -21.15
CA VAL A 170 -13.46 -2.12 -20.44
C VAL A 170 -13.32 -0.60 -20.42
N SER A 171 -13.67 0.07 -21.51
CA SER A 171 -13.66 1.54 -21.64
C SER A 171 -14.65 2.19 -20.67
N GLU A 172 -15.89 1.68 -20.62
CA GLU A 172 -16.92 2.16 -19.69
C GLU A 172 -16.51 1.96 -18.22
N LEU A 173 -15.96 0.78 -17.90
CA LEU A 173 -15.43 0.48 -16.57
C LEU A 173 -14.32 1.46 -16.21
N ASN A 174 -13.34 1.67 -17.08
CA ASN A 174 -12.21 2.58 -16.82
C ASN A 174 -12.69 4.02 -16.59
N GLY A 175 -13.67 4.50 -17.37
CA GLY A 175 -14.29 5.80 -17.18
C GLY A 175 -15.00 5.94 -15.83
N THR A 176 -15.68 4.89 -15.39
CA THR A 176 -16.35 4.82 -14.07
C THR A 176 -15.34 4.84 -12.93
N VAL A 177 -14.26 4.04 -13.03
CA VAL A 177 -13.16 4.01 -12.05
C VAL A 177 -12.49 5.38 -11.94
N ALA A 178 -12.11 5.99 -13.06
CA ALA A 178 -11.44 7.29 -13.07
C ALA A 178 -12.29 8.38 -12.44
N SER A 179 -13.60 8.39 -12.74
CA SER A 179 -14.55 9.36 -12.18
C SER A 179 -14.73 9.16 -10.67
N HIS A 180 -14.96 7.92 -10.23
CA HIS A 180 -15.12 7.60 -8.82
C HIS A 180 -13.86 7.91 -7.99
N LEU A 181 -12.68 7.57 -8.52
CA LEU A 181 -11.39 7.89 -7.91
C LEU A 181 -11.20 9.41 -7.76
N GLN A 182 -11.55 10.19 -8.78
CA GLN A 182 -11.42 11.64 -8.75
C GLN A 182 -12.36 12.29 -7.73
N GLU A 183 -13.62 11.84 -7.66
CA GLU A 183 -14.60 12.33 -6.71
C GLU A 183 -14.24 12.00 -5.26
N THR A 184 -13.88 10.74 -4.99
CA THR A 184 -13.47 10.28 -3.67
C THR A 184 -12.19 10.97 -3.21
N HIS A 185 -11.20 11.11 -4.10
CA HIS A 185 -9.99 11.86 -3.81
C HIS A 185 -10.28 13.32 -3.46
N ARG A 186 -11.12 14.01 -4.25
CA ARG A 186 -11.50 15.41 -3.99
C ARG A 186 -12.19 15.55 -2.64
N ALA A 187 -13.12 14.65 -2.32
CA ALA A 187 -13.82 14.64 -1.04
C ALA A 187 -12.85 14.41 0.13
N ALA A 188 -11.99 13.39 0.04
CA ALA A 188 -10.98 13.08 1.06
C ALA A 188 -10.02 14.25 1.29
N ARG A 189 -9.45 14.82 0.22
CA ARG A 189 -8.52 15.96 0.31
C ARG A 189 -9.16 17.20 0.93
N SER A 190 -10.45 17.41 0.69
CA SER A 190 -11.20 18.54 1.27
C SER A 190 -11.56 18.36 2.75
N THR A 191 -11.72 17.11 3.21
CA THR A 191 -12.19 16.79 4.56
C THR A 191 -11.04 16.55 5.52
N ILE A 192 -9.99 15.87 5.06
CA ILE A 192 -8.82 15.49 5.84
C ILE A 192 -7.55 15.83 5.03
N PRO A 193 -7.15 17.10 4.97
CA PRO A 193 -5.90 17.48 4.32
C PRO A 193 -4.71 16.91 5.10
N GLN A 194 -3.85 16.16 4.42
CA GLN A 194 -2.62 15.60 4.98
C GLN A 194 -1.38 16.21 4.31
N THR A 195 -0.29 16.34 5.07
CA THR A 195 0.99 16.89 4.59
C THR A 195 2.14 16.09 5.21
N GLY A 196 3.37 16.33 4.71
CA GLY A 196 4.54 15.56 5.11
C GLY A 196 4.53 14.15 4.48
N PRO A 197 5.39 13.23 4.94
CA PRO A 197 5.64 11.97 4.25
C PRO A 197 4.40 11.11 3.98
N MET A 198 3.48 11.04 4.95
CA MET A 198 2.23 10.28 4.78
C MET A 198 1.27 10.94 3.77
N GLY A 199 1.18 12.27 3.77
CA GLY A 199 0.35 13.01 2.82
C GLY A 199 0.91 12.96 1.40
N GLU A 200 2.23 13.06 1.26
CA GLU A 200 2.94 12.90 -0.02
C GLU A 200 2.78 11.48 -0.57
N ALA A 201 2.91 10.45 0.27
CA ALA A 201 2.67 9.06 -0.11
C ALA A 201 1.23 8.84 -0.60
N TRP A 202 0.24 9.39 0.10
CA TRP A 202 -1.17 9.32 -0.32
C TRP A 202 -1.41 9.99 -1.67
N GLU A 203 -0.91 11.22 -1.87
CA GLU A 203 -1.07 11.93 -3.15
C GLU A 203 -0.32 11.22 -4.28
N ALA A 204 0.85 10.63 -4.01
CA ALA A 204 1.59 9.82 -4.97
C ALA A 204 0.83 8.55 -5.34
N GLU A 205 0.23 7.85 -4.37
CA GLU A 205 -0.61 6.67 -4.63
C GLU A 205 -1.79 7.03 -5.53
N ILE A 206 -2.54 8.09 -5.20
CA ILE A 206 -3.67 8.52 -6.02
C ILE A 206 -3.22 8.97 -7.41
N ALA A 207 -2.08 9.67 -7.54
CA ALA A 207 -1.52 10.05 -8.82
C ALA A 207 -1.16 8.83 -9.67
N LEU A 208 -0.59 7.77 -9.07
CA LEU A 208 -0.28 6.52 -9.75
C LEU A 208 -1.56 5.78 -10.22
N GLN A 209 -2.62 5.77 -9.41
CA GLN A 209 -3.90 5.19 -9.80
C GLN A 209 -4.53 5.95 -10.98
N LYS A 210 -4.52 7.29 -10.94
CA LYS A 210 -4.99 8.12 -12.07
C LYS A 210 -4.16 7.89 -13.32
N ARG A 211 -2.83 7.78 -13.17
CA ARG A 211 -1.91 7.47 -14.25
C ARG A 211 -2.21 6.10 -14.87
N ALA A 212 -2.56 5.11 -14.06
CA ALA A 212 -2.97 3.79 -14.56
C ALA A 212 -4.26 3.86 -15.40
N CYS A 213 -5.30 4.56 -14.92
CA CYS A 213 -6.53 4.77 -15.67
C CYS A 213 -6.32 5.56 -16.98
N ALA A 214 -5.52 6.64 -16.93
CA ALA A 214 -5.20 7.44 -18.11
C ALA A 214 -4.40 6.63 -19.15
N ARG A 215 -3.49 5.76 -18.70
CA ARG A 215 -2.75 4.86 -19.58
C ARG A 215 -3.69 3.85 -20.23
N GLN A 216 -4.63 3.29 -19.48
CA GLN A 216 -5.62 2.35 -20.02
C GLN A 216 -6.49 3.00 -21.10
N ASP A 217 -6.96 4.23 -20.86
CA ASP A 217 -7.72 5.02 -21.84
C ASP A 217 -6.90 5.32 -23.10
N LEU A 218 -5.62 5.68 -22.95
CA LEU A 218 -4.72 5.88 -24.08
C LEU A 218 -4.50 4.60 -24.90
N LEU A 219 -4.32 3.44 -24.25
CA LEU A 219 -4.14 2.17 -24.95
C LEU A 219 -5.38 1.79 -25.76
N LEU A 220 -6.58 2.03 -25.22
CA LEU A 220 -7.84 1.80 -25.94
C LEU A 220 -7.96 2.74 -27.15
N LYS A 221 -7.64 4.04 -26.99
CA LYS A 221 -7.64 5.01 -28.10
C LYS A 221 -6.66 4.65 -29.22
N LEU A 222 -5.45 4.20 -28.85
CA LEU A 222 -4.46 3.74 -29.83
C LEU A 222 -4.89 2.46 -30.55
N ALA A 223 -5.65 1.60 -29.89
CA ALA A 223 -6.21 0.41 -30.53
C ALA A 223 -7.38 0.73 -31.48
N ASP A 224 -8.19 1.74 -31.14
CA ASP A 224 -9.36 2.16 -31.91
C ASP A 224 -9.01 3.07 -33.11
N ASP A 225 -7.93 3.84 -33.04
CA ASP A 225 -7.47 4.78 -34.07
C ASP A 225 -6.05 4.42 -34.60
N PRO A 226 -5.96 3.64 -35.70
CA PRO A 226 -4.69 3.24 -36.30
C PRO A 226 -3.83 4.41 -36.79
N ASP A 227 -4.45 5.51 -37.23
CA ASP A 227 -3.72 6.68 -37.73
C ASP A 227 -3.03 7.39 -36.56
N MET A 228 -3.72 7.47 -35.41
CA MET A 228 -3.12 7.95 -34.16
C MET A 228 -1.97 7.04 -33.71
N ALA A 229 -2.15 5.71 -33.79
CA ALA A 229 -1.12 4.74 -33.40
C ALA A 229 0.15 4.86 -34.26
N GLU A 230 0.02 4.91 -35.58
CA GLU A 230 1.17 5.07 -36.49
C GLU A 230 1.93 6.38 -36.20
N ARG A 231 1.19 7.46 -35.96
CA ARG A 231 1.81 8.75 -35.61
C ARG A 231 2.50 8.71 -34.24
N PHE A 232 1.91 8.04 -33.26
CA PHE A 232 2.47 7.86 -31.92
C PHE A 232 3.77 7.04 -31.95
N ASP A 233 3.88 6.08 -32.86
CA ASP A 233 5.08 5.26 -33.04
C ASP A 233 6.21 6.00 -33.79
N THR A 234 5.87 6.88 -34.73
CA THR A 234 6.83 7.54 -35.62
C THR A 234 7.32 8.91 -35.14
N ASP A 235 6.50 9.67 -34.41
CA ASP A 235 6.80 11.05 -33.99
C ASP A 235 6.99 11.15 -32.47
N GLU A 236 8.25 11.32 -32.04
CA GLU A 236 8.62 11.41 -30.62
C GLU A 236 8.08 12.67 -29.92
N GLU A 237 7.99 13.80 -30.65
CA GLU A 237 7.44 15.04 -30.09
C GLU A 237 5.93 14.91 -29.89
N TYR A 238 5.24 14.28 -30.84
CA TYR A 238 3.83 13.94 -30.71
C TYR A 238 3.60 13.00 -29.53
N ARG A 239 4.41 11.94 -29.40
CA ARG A 239 4.35 11.00 -28.27
C ARG A 239 4.50 11.72 -26.93
N ALA A 240 5.51 12.56 -26.78
CA ALA A 240 5.75 13.31 -25.55
C ALA A 240 4.58 14.23 -25.21
N THR A 241 3.97 14.88 -26.23
CA THR A 241 2.80 15.75 -26.06
C THR A 241 1.57 14.96 -25.61
N VAL A 242 1.26 13.86 -26.28
CA VAL A 242 0.11 12.99 -25.92
C VAL A 242 0.27 12.42 -24.51
N LEU A 243 1.46 11.94 -24.15
CA LEU A 243 1.74 11.45 -22.80
C LEU A 243 1.63 12.57 -21.74
N GLY A 244 2.12 13.77 -22.07
CA GLY A 244 2.02 14.95 -21.19
C GLY A 244 0.57 15.38 -20.95
N ASP A 245 -0.22 15.52 -22.02
CA ASP A 245 -1.63 15.92 -21.97
C ASP A 245 -2.50 14.87 -21.24
N ALA A 246 -2.17 13.58 -21.38
CA ALA A 246 -2.82 12.50 -20.65
C ALA A 246 -2.38 12.40 -19.17
N GLY A 247 -1.42 13.21 -18.73
CA GLY A 247 -0.92 13.18 -17.35
C GLY A 247 -0.04 11.96 -17.03
N LEU A 248 0.59 11.36 -18.05
CA LEU A 248 1.44 10.17 -17.93
C LEU A 248 2.91 10.48 -17.62
N ALA A 249 3.16 11.59 -16.94
CA ALA A 249 4.49 12.03 -16.57
C ALA A 249 5.21 11.03 -15.63
N PRO A 250 6.55 10.93 -15.70
CA PRO A 250 7.33 10.17 -14.74
C PRO A 250 7.10 10.65 -13.30
N LEU A 251 7.07 9.72 -12.35
CA LEU A 251 7.06 10.06 -10.93
C LEU A 251 8.49 10.43 -10.53
N ALA A 252 8.74 11.71 -10.26
CA ALA A 252 10.04 12.16 -9.78
C ALA A 252 10.24 11.69 -8.34
N GLN A 253 11.33 10.97 -8.11
CA GLN A 253 11.82 10.63 -6.77
C GLN A 253 13.08 11.46 -6.53
N GLU A 254 13.13 12.16 -5.39
CA GLU A 254 14.37 12.77 -4.95
C GLU A 254 15.39 11.66 -4.72
N THR A 255 16.58 11.79 -5.30
CA THR A 255 17.62 10.76 -5.23
C THR A 255 17.91 10.39 -3.78
N ALA A 256 17.95 9.09 -3.48
CA ALA A 256 18.33 8.60 -2.17
C ALA A 256 19.69 9.22 -1.79
N HIS A 257 19.72 9.92 -0.66
CA HIS A 257 20.92 10.60 -0.17
C HIS A 257 21.91 9.57 0.38
N THR A 258 22.48 8.79 -0.52
CA THR A 258 23.41 7.70 -0.24
C THR A 258 24.81 8.25 -0.51
N GLY A 259 25.50 8.57 0.58
CA GLY A 259 26.72 9.36 0.54
C GLY A 259 27.94 8.60 0.06
N ASP A 260 28.05 8.38 -1.26
CA ASP A 260 29.30 7.92 -1.89
C ASP A 260 29.73 8.69 -3.15
N GLU A 261 28.92 9.61 -3.68
CA GLU A 261 29.40 10.66 -4.59
C GLU A 261 28.89 12.01 -4.10
N ALA A 262 29.78 12.83 -3.51
CA ALA A 262 29.56 14.25 -3.26
C ALA A 262 28.17 14.63 -2.71
N CYS A 263 27.61 13.87 -1.78
CA CYS A 263 26.33 14.19 -1.14
C CYS A 263 26.30 13.60 0.26
N VAL A 264 27.10 14.19 1.14
CA VAL A 264 26.77 14.29 2.57
C VAL A 264 25.29 14.74 2.63
N PRO A 265 24.41 14.14 3.46
CA PRO A 265 23.00 14.57 3.53
C PRO A 265 22.94 16.09 3.58
N GLN A 266 21.93 16.77 3.04
CA GLN A 266 21.81 18.23 3.22
C GLN A 266 21.69 18.67 4.70
N LEU A 267 21.74 17.73 5.66
CA LEU A 267 21.98 17.96 7.09
C LEU A 267 23.46 18.08 7.50
N SER A 268 24.37 17.86 6.57
CA SER A 268 25.83 17.98 6.71
C SER A 268 26.45 18.90 5.64
N ALA A 269 25.67 19.30 4.64
CA ALA A 269 25.78 20.66 4.15
C ALA A 269 25.59 21.60 5.35
N PRO A 270 26.45 22.61 5.55
CA PRO A 270 26.29 23.52 6.66
C PRO A 270 24.90 24.15 6.58
N LEU A 271 24.02 23.80 7.53
CA LEU A 271 22.70 24.38 7.61
C LEU A 271 22.86 25.90 7.72
N HIS A 272 22.15 26.63 6.87
CA HIS A 272 22.09 28.07 6.99
C HIS A 272 21.41 28.42 8.33
N TYR A 273 21.83 29.49 9.00
CA TYR A 273 21.28 29.86 10.32
C TYR A 273 19.75 30.08 10.32
N SER A 274 19.16 30.32 9.15
CA SER A 274 17.72 30.46 8.95
C SER A 274 16.95 29.14 8.77
N GLN A 275 17.64 28.01 8.68
CA GLN A 275 17.03 26.67 8.55
C GLN A 275 16.74 26.04 9.92
N THR A 276 16.71 26.85 10.98
CA THR A 276 16.32 26.39 12.31
C THR A 276 14.83 26.00 12.32
N PRO A 277 14.45 24.91 13.00
CA PRO A 277 13.05 24.51 13.11
C PRO A 277 12.19 25.63 13.71
N LYS A 278 10.92 25.71 13.29
CA LYS A 278 9.98 26.75 13.75
C LYS A 278 9.56 26.64 15.23
N HIS A 279 9.96 25.59 15.93
CA HIS A 279 9.70 25.41 17.35
C HIS A 279 10.91 25.87 18.18
N PHE A 280 10.65 26.39 19.38
CA PHE A 280 11.71 26.90 20.26
C PHE A 280 12.76 25.83 20.53
N ALA A 281 14.02 26.14 20.19
CA ALA A 281 15.16 25.35 20.63
C ALA A 281 15.16 25.34 22.17
N ARG A 282 15.19 24.14 22.77
CA ARG A 282 15.28 24.03 24.22
C ARG A 282 16.63 24.57 24.66
N LYS A 283 16.62 25.56 25.56
CA LYS A 283 17.81 25.98 26.29
C LYS A 283 18.24 24.78 27.14
N GLY A 284 19.45 24.28 26.88
CA GLY A 284 20.10 23.23 27.66
C GLY A 284 20.39 23.65 29.08
#